data_AF-A0A358M6T1-F1
#
_entry.id   AF-A0A358M6T1-F1
#
_cell.length_a   1.000
_cell.length_b   1.000
_cell.length_c   1.000
_cell.angle_alpha   90.00
_cell.angle_beta   90.00
_cell.angle_gamma   90.00
#
_symmetry.space_group_name_H-M   'P 1'
#
loop_
_entity.id
_entity.type
_entity.pdbx_description
1 polymer ?
#
loop_
_entity_poly.entity_id
_entity_poly.type
_entity_poly.pdbx_seq_one_letter_code
_entity_poly.pdbx_strand_id
1 'polypeptide(L)' 'RKILYVDDLCVEEQSRGRGLGRALLEEVKKHALSIGAQSVELNVWNFNQSAVSFYEHLGFSVQKSILELPLNPAL' A
#
# COMPACT_ATOMS: atom_id res chain seq x y z
N ARG A 1 4.03 19.14 3.02
CA ARG A 1 4.68 17.82 3.22
C ARG A 1 4.89 17.18 1.86
N LYS A 2 6.11 16.76 1.53
CA LYS A 2 6.41 16.02 0.28
C LYS A 2 6.18 14.53 0.54
N ILE A 3 5.47 13.87 -0.37
CA ILE A 3 5.14 12.44 -0.25
C ILE A 3 5.54 11.73 -1.56
N LEU A 4 5.84 10.44 -1.47
CA LEU A 4 5.83 9.54 -2.62
C LEU A 4 4.58 8.68 -2.52
N TYR A 5 3.71 8.76 -3.52
CA TYR A 5 2.50 7.97 -3.57
C TYR A 5 2.70 6.75 -4.48
N VAL A 6 2.36 5.56 -3.98
CA VAL A 6 2.31 4.33 -4.75
C VAL A 6 0.87 4.13 -5.20
N ASP A 7 0.64 4.30 -6.49
CA ASP A 7 -0.69 4.11 -7.09
C ASP A 7 -1.00 2.62 -7.22
N ASP A 8 -0.09 1.88 -7.86
CA ASP A 8 -0.18 0.44 -8.05
C ASP A 8 1.09 -0.28 -7.63
N LEU A 9 0.91 -1.38 -6.89
CA LEU A 9 1.96 -2.35 -6.61
C LEU A 9 1.38 -3.74 -6.83
N CYS A 10 1.90 -4.43 -7.84
CA CYS A 10 1.44 -5.76 -8.21
C CYS A 10 2.62 -6.74 -8.25
N VAL A 11 2.38 -7.93 -7.69
CA VAL A 11 3.24 -9.10 -7.88
C VAL A 11 2.38 -10.17 -8.51
N GLU A 12 2.87 -10.73 -9.62
CA GLU A 12 2.25 -11.85 -10.32
C GLU A 12 1.99 -13.00 -9.34
N GLU A 13 0.82 -13.63 -9.44
CA GLU A 13 0.34 -14.58 -8.43
C GLU A 13 1.31 -15.74 -8.17
N GLN A 14 1.85 -16.35 -9.23
CA GLN A 14 2.83 -17.43 -9.16
C GLN A 14 4.18 -17.05 -8.51
N SER A 15 4.41 -15.74 -8.38
CA SER A 15 5.64 -15.13 -7.87
C SER A 15 5.48 -14.56 -6.45
N ARG A 16 4.28 -14.63 -5.86
CA ARG A 16 3.99 -14.19 -4.48
C ARG A 16 4.68 -15.11 -3.46
N GLY A 17 4.83 -14.61 -2.23
CA GLY A 17 5.50 -15.34 -1.14
C GLY A 17 7.03 -15.41 -1.23
N ARG A 18 7.63 -14.85 -2.29
CA ARG A 18 9.09 -14.88 -2.53
C ARG A 18 9.82 -13.59 -2.12
N GLY A 19 9.15 -12.71 -1.39
CA GLY A 19 9.72 -11.42 -0.94
C GLY A 19 9.80 -10.32 -2.01
N LEU A 20 9.28 -10.53 -3.23
CA LEU A 20 9.35 -9.54 -4.32
C LEU A 20 8.65 -8.22 -3.99
N GLY A 21 7.46 -8.27 -3.37
CA GLY A 21 6.75 -7.06 -2.96
C GLY A 21 7.53 -6.23 -1.94
N ARG A 22 8.24 -6.89 -1.01
CA ARG A 22 9.14 -6.23 -0.06
C ARG A 22 10.30 -5.57 -0.80
N ALA A 23 10.94 -6.28 -1.73
CA ALA A 23 12.05 -5.73 -2.49
C ALA A 23 11.64 -4.49 -3.29
N LEU A 24 10.47 -4.51 -3.94
CA LEU A 24 9.91 -3.35 -4.64
C LEU A 24 9.69 -2.16 -3.69
N LEU A 25 9.08 -2.38 -2.53
CA LEU A 25 8.82 -1.30 -1.57
C LEU A 25 10.08 -0.75 -0.90
N GLU A 26 11.13 -1.56 -0.73
CA GLU A 26 12.42 -1.04 -0.26
C GLU A 26 13.05 -0.08 -1.28
N GLU A 27 12.94 -0.36 -2.58
CA GLU A 27 13.41 0.58 -3.61
C GLU A 27 12.55 1.86 -3.64
N VAL A 28 11.23 1.74 -3.48
CA VAL A 28 10.35 2.91 -3.33
C VAL A 28 10.77 3.76 -2.13
N LYS A 29 11.04 3.12 -0.98
CA LYS A 29 11.49 3.80 0.24
C LYS A 29 12.83 4.51 0.04
N LYS A 30 13.81 3.86 -0.59
CA LYS A 30 15.10 4.48 -0.94
C LYS A 30 14.90 5.70 -1.84
N HIS A 31 14.04 5.58 -2.86
CA HIS A 31 13.75 6.71 -3.74
C HIS A 31 13.05 7.86 -2.99
N ALA A 32 12.04 7.56 -2.16
CA ALA A 32 11.35 8.55 -1.33
C ALA A 32 12.34 9.34 -0.45
N LEU A 33 13.28 8.66 0.19
CA LEU A 33 14.35 9.29 0.98
C LEU A 33 15.25 10.17 0.10
N SER A 34 15.66 9.69 -1.07
CA SER A 34 16.55 10.44 -1.98
C SER A 34 15.95 11.76 -2.47
N ILE A 35 14.63 11.82 -2.61
CA ILE A 35 13.92 13.03 -3.05
C ILE A 35 13.45 13.91 -1.88
N GLY A 36 13.78 13.57 -0.63
CA GLY A 36 13.36 14.31 0.56
C GLY A 36 11.86 14.20 0.85
N ALA A 37 11.21 13.10 0.48
CA ALA A 37 9.84 12.82 0.90
C ALA A 37 9.80 12.46 2.40
N GLN A 38 8.69 12.81 3.05
CA GLN A 38 8.48 12.58 4.48
C GLN A 38 7.73 11.27 4.75
N SER A 39 7.05 10.72 3.73
CA SER A 39 6.27 9.49 3.81
C SER A 39 6.12 8.83 2.44
N VAL A 40 5.98 7.50 2.46
CA VAL A 40 5.41 6.72 1.35
C VAL A 40 3.96 6.42 1.71
N GLU A 41 3.05 6.67 0.77
CA GLU A 41 1.61 6.50 0.97
C GLU A 41 0.97 5.69 -0.15
N LEU A 42 -0.11 5.01 0.17
CA LEU A 42 -0.92 4.21 -0.74
C LEU A 42 -2.34 4.10 -0.19
N ASN A 43 -3.28 3.71 -1.05
CA ASN A 43 -4.59 3.26 -0.61
C ASN A 43 -4.67 1.73 -0.75
N VAL A 44 -5.41 1.10 0.14
CA VAL A 44 -5.75 -0.32 0.05
C VAL A 44 -7.22 -0.48 0.41
N TRP A 45 -7.94 -1.27 -0.37
CA TRP A 45 -9.33 -1.61 -0.06
C TRP A 45 -9.40 -2.49 1.19
N ASN A 46 -10.33 -2.18 2.09
CA ASN A 46 -10.48 -2.90 3.36
C ASN A 46 -10.84 -4.39 3.18
N PHE A 47 -11.44 -4.78 2.05
CA PHE A 47 -11.68 -6.20 1.75
C PHE A 47 -10.39 -6.96 1.39
N ASN A 48 -9.32 -6.28 0.98
CA ASN A 48 -8.07 -6.89 0.56
C ASN A 48 -7.13 -7.15 1.75
N GLN A 49 -7.56 -8.03 2.65
CA GLN A 49 -6.86 -8.30 3.91
C GLN A 49 -5.43 -8.81 3.70
N SER A 50 -5.17 -9.54 2.61
CA SER A 50 -3.82 -9.98 2.26
C SER A 50 -2.88 -8.79 2.02
N ALA A 51 -3.33 -7.77 1.27
CA ALA A 51 -2.54 -6.57 1.04
C ALA A 51 -2.43 -5.71 2.31
N VAL A 52 -3.51 -5.56 3.08
CA VAL A 52 -3.49 -4.83 4.38
C VAL A 52 -2.41 -5.43 5.29
N SER A 53 -2.48 -6.73 5.56
CA SER A 53 -1.48 -7.40 6.39
C SER A 53 -0.08 -7.26 5.79
N PHE A 54 0.09 -7.42 4.48
CA PHE A 54 1.39 -7.24 3.83
C PHE A 54 2.01 -5.86 4.11
N TYR A 55 1.25 -4.77 3.97
CA TYR A 55 1.74 -3.42 4.24
C TYR A 55 2.03 -3.18 5.73
N GLU A 56 1.18 -3.68 6.63
CA GLU A 56 1.41 -3.58 8.08
C GLU A 56 2.71 -4.30 8.50
N HIS A 57 2.99 -5.49 7.95
CA HIS A 57 4.26 -6.21 8.18
C HIS A 57 5.49 -5.46 7.65
N LEU A 58 5.30 -4.47 6.77
CA LEU A 58 6.35 -3.59 6.26
C LEU A 58 6.40 -2.23 7.00
N GLY A 59 5.60 -2.06 8.05
CA GLY A 59 5.61 -0.86 8.90
C GLY A 59 4.72 0.28 8.41
N PHE A 60 3.84 0.03 7.44
CA PHE A 60 2.77 0.97 7.12
C PHE A 60 1.73 0.98 8.25
N SER A 61 1.09 2.13 8.45
CA SER A 61 -0.01 2.32 9.38
C SER A 61 -1.13 3.11 8.73
N VAL A 62 -2.35 2.95 9.23
CA VAL A 62 -3.52 3.67 8.71
C VAL A 62 -3.36 5.16 8.96
N GLN A 63 -3.37 5.96 7.88
CA GLN A 63 -3.41 7.42 7.97
C GLN A 63 -4.85 7.96 8.02
N LYS A 64 -5.73 7.39 7.19
CA LYS A 64 -7.14 7.79 7.06
C LYS A 64 -7.98 6.58 6.65
N SER A 65 -9.27 6.63 6.98
CA SER A 65 -10.28 5.69 6.51
C SER A 65 -11.36 6.44 5.74
N ILE A 66 -11.78 5.87 4.62
CA ILE A 66 -12.97 6.30 3.90
C ILE A 66 -14.08 5.34 4.32
N LEU A 67 -15.19 5.87 4.82
CA LEU A 67 -16.37 5.09 5.20
C LEU A 67 -17.44 5.28 4.14
N GLU A 68 -18.13 4.20 3.78
CA GLU A 68 -19.28 4.24 2.90
C GLU A 68 -20.53 3.75 3.63
N LEU A 69 -21.66 4.39 3.34
CA LEU A 69 -23.00 3.91 3.69
C LEU A 69 -23.70 3.59 2.36
N PRO A 70 -23.81 2.30 1.97
CA PRO A 70 -24.55 1.93 0.78
C PRO A 70 -26.01 2.37 0.90
N LEU A 71 -26.48 3.22 -0.02
CA LEU A 71 -27.86 3.71 -0.02
C LEU A 71 -28.82 2.74 -0.74
N ASN A 72 -28.27 1.80 -1.52
CA ASN A 72 -29.01 0.76 -2.19
C ASN A 72 -28.28 -0.59 -2.03
N PRO A 73 -28.80 -1.52 -1.19
CA PRO A 73 -28.14 -2.79 -0.93
C PRO A 73 -28.18 -3.80 -2.10
N ALA A 74 -28.82 -3.46 -3.22
CA ALA A 74 -28.92 -4.30 -4.41
C ALA A 74 -27.86 -4.00 -5.49
N LEU A 75 -26.90 -3.10 -5.21
CA LEU A 75 -25.72 -2.82 -6.03
C LEU A 75 -24.44 -3.17 -5.28
#